data_AF-A0A5K1H2W1-F1
#
_entry.id   AF-A0A5K1H2W1-F1
#
_cell.length_a   1.000
_cell.length_b   1.000
_cell.length_c   1.000
_cell.angle_alpha   90.00
_cell.angle_beta   90.00
_cell.angle_gamma   90.00
#
_symmetry.space_group_name_H-M   'P 1'
#
loop_
_entity.id
_entity.type
_entity.pdbx_description
1 polymer ?
#
loop_
_entity_poly.entity_id
_entity_poly.type
_entity_poly.pdbx_seq_one_letter_code
_entity_poly.pdbx_strand_id
1 'polypeptide(L)'
;EKMKEYGQDVFLASESSGGLAEEVKVAVKTMEELSKNGFEKLMKHNKLDALVTPSNSASNILAIGGYPAISVPAGYYGKEGVPIGI
;
A
#
# COMPACT_ATOMS: atom_id res chain seq x y z
N GLU A 1 11.20 12.28 21.06
CA GLU A 1 10.64 10.94 20.72
C GLU A 1 10.44 10.11 21.97
N LYS A 2 9.42 9.23 21.99
CA LYS A 2 9.16 8.31 23.11
C LYS A 2 9.83 6.94 22.89
N MET A 3 11.15 6.93 22.67
CA MET A 3 11.90 5.69 22.37
C MET A 3 11.75 4.59 23.42
N LYS A 4 11.59 4.97 24.71
CA LYS A 4 11.33 4.00 25.79
C LYS A 4 9.98 3.29 25.68
N GLU A 5 9.00 3.90 24.99
CA GLU A 5 7.65 3.37 24.81
C GLU A 5 7.53 2.57 23.50
N TYR A 6 8.18 3.03 22.42
CA TYR A 6 7.97 2.47 21.06
C TYR A 6 9.19 1.80 20.42
N GLY A 7 10.40 1.96 20.98
CA GLY A 7 11.63 1.39 20.41
C GLY A 7 12.08 2.05 19.09
N GLN A 8 13.06 1.42 18.42
CA GLN A 8 13.63 1.85 17.11
C GLN A 8 14.00 0.67 16.21
N ASP A 9 13.37 -0.49 16.41
CA ASP A 9 13.80 -1.76 15.81
C ASP A 9 13.86 -1.70 14.28
N VAL A 10 12.88 -1.04 13.65
CA VAL A 10 12.84 -0.86 12.17
C VAL A 10 14.02 -0.03 11.68
N PHE A 11 14.40 1.03 12.38
CA PHE A 11 15.55 1.86 12.00
C PHE A 11 16.87 1.09 12.15
N LEU A 12 17.04 0.37 13.27
CA LEU A 12 18.23 -0.45 13.52
C LEU A 12 18.37 -1.59 12.50
N ALA A 13 17.25 -2.24 12.14
CA ALA A 13 17.22 -3.25 11.10
C ALA A 13 17.55 -2.66 9.72
N SER A 14 17.01 -1.48 9.40
CA SER A 14 17.29 -0.78 8.14
C SER A 14 18.76 -0.40 8.01
N GLU A 15 19.38 0.12 9.09
CA GLU A 15 20.82 0.44 9.11
C GLU A 15 21.68 -0.81 8.85
N SER A 16 21.25 -1.96 9.37
CA SER A 16 21.96 -3.24 9.22
C SER A 16 21.68 -3.97 7.90
N SER A 17 20.77 -3.46 7.05
CA SER A 17 20.18 -4.20 5.92
C SER A 17 21.05 -4.32 4.67
N GLY A 18 22.22 -3.68 4.62
CA GLY A 18 23.11 -3.72 3.45
C GLY A 18 22.63 -2.90 2.25
N GLY A 19 21.52 -2.16 2.37
CA GLY A 19 21.06 -1.21 1.35
C GLY A 19 20.50 -1.86 0.09
N LEU A 20 20.97 -1.43 -1.09
CA LEU A 20 20.50 -1.91 -2.40
C LEU A 20 21.17 -3.22 -2.85
N ALA A 21 21.18 -4.21 -1.96
CA ALA A 21 21.67 -5.55 -2.26
C ALA A 21 20.85 -6.22 -3.38
N GLU A 22 21.36 -7.30 -3.97
CA GLU A 22 20.69 -7.98 -5.10
C GLU A 22 19.29 -8.49 -4.73
N GLU A 23 19.09 -8.91 -3.48
CA GLU A 23 17.80 -9.34 -2.95
C GLU A 23 16.76 -8.21 -3.01
N VAL A 24 17.18 -6.98 -2.73
CA VAL A 24 16.30 -5.79 -2.82
C VAL A 24 15.93 -5.52 -4.28
N LYS A 25 16.86 -5.65 -5.22
CA LYS A 25 16.57 -5.50 -6.66
C LYS A 25 15.59 -6.57 -7.15
N VAL A 26 15.74 -7.81 -6.71
CA VAL A 26 14.80 -8.90 -7.00
C VAL A 26 13.42 -8.61 -6.41
N ALA A 27 13.36 -8.11 -5.17
CA ALA A 27 12.10 -7.73 -4.54
C ALA A 27 11.40 -6.59 -5.31
N VAL A 28 12.14 -5.55 -5.72
CA VAL A 28 11.61 -4.45 -6.54
C VAL A 28 11.04 -4.97 -7.85
N LYS A 29 11.79 -5.82 -8.57
CA LYS A 29 11.33 -6.43 -9.82
C LYS A 29 10.07 -7.28 -9.62
N THR A 30 10.00 -8.03 -8.52
CA THR A 30 8.81 -8.83 -8.16
C THR A 30 7.61 -7.92 -7.90
N MET A 31 7.79 -6.80 -7.20
CA MET A 31 6.74 -5.81 -6.96
C MET A 31 6.23 -5.19 -8.27
N GLU A 32 7.11 -4.87 -9.22
CA GLU A 32 6.71 -4.41 -10.55
C GLU A 32 5.88 -5.45 -11.31
N GLU A 33 6.28 -6.72 -11.26
CA GLU A 33 5.55 -7.83 -11.90
C GLU A 33 4.17 -8.04 -11.27
N LEU A 34 4.05 -7.91 -9.94
CA LEU A 34 2.77 -7.97 -9.22
C LEU A 34 1.85 -6.80 -9.62
N SER A 35 2.40 -5.59 -9.79
CA SER A 35 1.63 -4.43 -10.26
C SER A 35 1.06 -4.66 -11.66
N LYS A 36 1.92 -5.06 -12.61
CA LYS A 36 1.56 -5.29 -14.02
C LYS A 36 0.53 -6.41 -14.17
N ASN A 37 0.75 -7.54 -13.49
CA ASN A 37 -0.09 -8.72 -13.62
C ASN A 37 -1.32 -8.72 -12.71
N GLY A 38 -1.35 -7.83 -11.71
CA GLY A 38 -2.47 -7.63 -10.79
C GLY A 38 -3.35 -6.46 -11.23
N PHE A 39 -3.13 -5.29 -10.60
CA PHE A 39 -4.00 -4.12 -10.77
C PHE A 39 -4.09 -3.64 -12.22
N GLU A 40 -2.96 -3.48 -12.91
CA GLU A 40 -2.95 -2.97 -14.28
C GLU A 40 -3.69 -3.90 -15.25
N LYS A 41 -3.45 -5.22 -15.13
CA LYS A 41 -4.17 -6.24 -15.89
C LYS A 41 -5.67 -6.21 -15.61
N LEU A 42 -6.08 -6.11 -14.34
CA LEU A 42 -7.48 -6.04 -13.94
C LEU A 42 -8.19 -4.84 -14.58
N MET A 43 -7.57 -3.65 -14.52
CA MET A 43 -8.11 -2.41 -15.08
C MET A 43 -8.25 -2.51 -16.60
N LYS A 44 -7.20 -2.94 -17.31
CA LYS A 44 -7.18 -3.02 -18.78
C LYS A 44 -8.12 -4.10 -19.32
N HIS A 45 -8.11 -5.29 -18.72
CA HIS A 45 -8.91 -6.43 -19.21
C HIS A 45 -10.40 -6.13 -19.14
N ASN A 46 -10.85 -5.51 -18.06
CA ASN A 46 -12.25 -5.19 -17.82
C ASN A 46 -12.64 -3.80 -18.34
N LYS A 47 -11.69 -3.03 -18.92
CA LYS A 47 -11.90 -1.65 -19.41
C LYS A 47 -12.52 -0.74 -18.34
N LEU A 48 -11.95 -0.77 -17.13
CA LEU A 48 -12.44 0.00 -15.99
C LEU A 48 -11.84 1.40 -15.98
N ASP A 49 -12.64 2.39 -15.60
CA ASP A 49 -12.19 3.76 -15.36
C ASP A 49 -11.59 3.94 -13.96
N ALA A 50 -12.09 3.20 -12.96
CA ALA A 50 -11.62 3.25 -11.58
C ALA A 50 -11.89 1.94 -10.82
N LEU A 51 -11.16 1.72 -9.72
CA LEU A 51 -11.44 0.72 -8.69
C LEU A 51 -11.88 1.47 -7.41
N VAL A 52 -12.98 1.04 -6.80
CA VAL A 52 -13.49 1.60 -5.54
C VAL A 52 -13.43 0.54 -4.46
N THR A 53 -12.83 0.85 -3.32
CA THR A 53 -12.71 -0.09 -2.19
C THR A 53 -12.99 0.60 -0.86
N PRO A 54 -13.56 -0.08 0.14
CA PRO A 54 -13.69 0.51 1.47
C PRO A 54 -12.32 0.85 2.08
N SER A 55 -12.18 2.07 2.56
CA SER A 55 -11.00 2.58 3.28
C SER A 55 -9.69 2.28 2.53
N ASN A 56 -8.69 1.70 3.20
CA ASN A 56 -7.36 1.45 2.66
C ASN A 56 -7.20 0.04 2.06
N SER A 57 -8.29 -0.66 1.73
CA SER A 57 -8.22 -2.07 1.30
C SER A 57 -7.34 -2.30 0.06
N ALA A 58 -7.22 -1.31 -0.83
CA ALA A 58 -6.36 -1.36 -2.01
C ALA A 58 -5.01 -0.62 -1.86
N SER A 59 -4.67 -0.07 -0.69
CA SER A 59 -3.53 0.85 -0.56
C SER A 59 -2.21 0.22 -0.99
N ASN A 60 -1.97 -1.05 -0.66
CA ASN A 60 -0.72 -1.72 -0.97
C ASN A 60 -0.51 -1.93 -2.47
N ILE A 61 -1.55 -2.37 -3.20
CA ILE A 61 -1.46 -2.61 -4.64
C ILE A 61 -1.32 -1.31 -5.42
N LEU A 62 -1.94 -0.23 -4.94
CA LEU A 62 -1.81 1.10 -5.53
C LEU A 62 -0.42 1.70 -5.26
N ALA A 63 0.09 1.57 -4.03
CA ALA A 63 1.41 2.07 -3.64
C ALA A 63 2.55 1.36 -4.37
N ILE A 64 2.49 0.02 -4.49
CA ILE A 64 3.48 -0.77 -5.22
C ILE A 64 3.62 -0.29 -6.68
N GLY A 65 2.48 -0.01 -7.33
CA GLY A 65 2.47 0.45 -8.72
C GLY A 65 2.61 1.96 -8.91
N GLY A 66 2.64 2.74 -7.82
CA GLY A 66 2.66 4.21 -7.89
C GLY A 66 1.41 4.81 -8.52
N TYR A 67 0.25 4.16 -8.38
CA TYR A 67 -1.00 4.60 -8.99
C TYR A 67 -1.72 5.67 -8.15
N PRO A 68 -2.47 6.59 -8.79
CA PRO A 68 -3.24 7.59 -8.07
C PRO A 68 -4.35 6.93 -7.24
N ALA A 69 -4.60 7.50 -6.06
CA ALA A 69 -5.68 7.12 -5.17
C ALA A 69 -6.28 8.39 -4.54
N ILE A 70 -7.60 8.40 -4.36
CA ILE A 70 -8.31 9.42 -3.61
C ILE A 70 -9.22 8.71 -2.62
N SER A 71 -9.32 9.24 -1.40
CA SER A 71 -10.34 8.78 -0.47
C SER A 71 -11.35 9.89 -0.19
N VAL A 72 -12.63 9.53 -0.23
CA VAL A 72 -13.75 10.43 0.02
C VAL A 72 -14.58 9.89 1.19
N PRO A 73 -15.02 10.72 2.15
CA PRO A 73 -15.92 10.29 3.22
C PRO A 73 -17.19 9.65 2.66
N ALA A 74 -17.48 8.43 3.09
CA ALA A 74 -18.60 7.62 2.62
C ALA A 74 -19.65 7.34 3.71
N GLY A 75 -19.33 7.64 4.97
CA GLY A 75 -20.29 7.56 6.08
C GLY A 75 -19.63 7.21 7.40
N TYR A 76 -20.42 6.60 8.28
CA TYR A 76 -20.02 6.20 9.63
C TYR A 76 -20.44 4.76 9.91
N TYR A 77 -19.61 4.04 10.67
CA TYR A 77 -19.84 2.65 11.04
C TYR A 77 -19.90 2.46 12.56
N GLY A 78 -20.78 1.55 12.99
CA GLY A 78 -20.98 1.22 14.40
C GLY A 78 -21.68 2.33 15.19
N LYS A 79 -22.00 2.03 16.45
CA LYS A 79 -22.67 2.97 17.37
C LYS A 79 -21.79 4.16 17.75
N GLU A 80 -20.47 4.00 17.65
CA GLU A 80 -19.47 5.02 17.95
C GLU A 80 -19.29 6.03 16.80
N GLY A 81 -19.90 5.77 15.64
CA GLY A 81 -19.83 6.69 14.51
C GLY A 81 -18.42 6.79 13.93
N VAL A 82 -17.75 5.66 13.72
CA VAL A 82 -16.39 5.63 13.16
C VAL A 82 -16.44 6.03 11.68
N PRO A 83 -15.72 7.07 11.22
CA PRO A 83 -15.75 7.48 9.82
C PRO A 83 -15.23 6.37 8.89
N ILE A 84 -15.91 6.18 7.75
CA ILE A 84 -15.47 5.31 6.67
C ILE A 84 -15.31 6.15 5.40
N GLY A 85 -14.19 5.92 4.70
CA GLY A 85 -13.98 6.40 3.33
C GLY A 85 -14.15 5.28 2.31
N ILE A 86 -14.27 5.67 1.05
CA ILE A 86 -14.04 4.81 -0.11
C ILE A 86 -12.91 5.38 -0.96
#